data_AF-A0A970MNK4-F1
#
_entry.id   AF-A0A970MNK4-F1
#
_cell.length_a   1.000
_cell.length_b   1.000
_cell.length_c   1.000
_cell.angle_alpha   90.00
_cell.angle_beta   90.00
_cell.angle_gamma   90.00
#
_symmetry.space_group_name_H-M   'P 1'
#
loop_
_entity.id
_entity.type
_entity.pdbx_description
1 polymer ?
#
loop_
_entity_poly.entity_id
_entity_poly.type
_entity_poly.pdbx_seq_one_letter_code
_entity_poly.pdbx_strand_id
1 'polypeptide(L)'
;EMDGSYDEFVADANRISPGSEGLIFLPTFYGSTAPLIDNSARGGLLGLSKHHTRAHVTRAILEGISLEIRWLLDTIEGLGVSINEVRLVGGGASNPLWNQMHCDIFNRKVNTIKTSEASLTGAAMCGFTALYQWEDFNQATEKFVKISQTYQPNPLHQNAYNKAYEHYKRLFVTLSKENLFRRV
;
A
#
# COMPACT_ATOMS: atom_id res chain seq x y z
N GLU A 1 19.28 13.08 -15.55
CA GLU A 1 17.95 13.38 -15.00
C GLU A 1 17.05 12.18 -15.23
N MET A 2 16.07 11.93 -14.36
CA MET A 2 15.00 10.96 -14.67
C MET A 2 13.96 11.71 -15.51
N ASP A 3 13.86 11.37 -16.80
CA ASP A 3 12.85 11.96 -17.68
C ASP A 3 11.46 11.39 -17.35
N GLY A 4 10.59 12.25 -16.79
CA GLY A 4 9.18 11.96 -16.52
C GLY A 4 8.71 12.39 -15.13
N SER A 5 7.45 12.80 -15.04
CA SER A 5 6.76 13.12 -13.78
C SER A 5 6.21 11.87 -13.09
N TYR A 6 5.91 11.99 -11.79
CA TYR A 6 5.27 10.92 -11.02
C TYR A 6 3.97 10.44 -11.66
N ASP A 7 3.11 11.36 -12.09
CA ASP A 7 1.81 11.00 -12.68
C ASP A 7 1.96 10.29 -14.02
N GLU A 8 2.96 10.65 -14.83
CA GLU A 8 3.27 9.94 -16.08
C GLU A 8 3.73 8.50 -15.80
N PHE A 9 4.59 8.29 -14.80
CA PHE A 9 5.01 6.93 -14.44
C PHE A 9 3.85 6.07 -13.96
N VAL A 10 2.96 6.62 -13.14
CA VAL A 10 1.78 5.87 -12.65
C VAL A 10 0.80 5.60 -13.80
N ALA A 11 0.60 6.55 -14.71
CA ALA A 11 -0.25 6.36 -15.89
C ALA A 11 0.28 5.27 -16.81
N ASP A 12 1.59 5.24 -17.07
CA ASP A 12 2.25 4.18 -17.84
C ASP A 12 2.12 2.82 -17.16
N ALA A 13 2.36 2.75 -15.83
CA ALA A 13 2.21 1.54 -15.04
C ALA A 13 0.78 0.97 -15.12
N ASN A 14 -0.23 1.84 -15.16
CA ASN A 14 -1.63 1.41 -15.23
C ASN A 14 -1.99 0.71 -16.55
N ARG A 15 -1.17 0.86 -17.61
CA ARG A 15 -1.35 0.14 -18.89
C ARG A 15 -0.86 -1.31 -18.86
N ILE A 16 -0.01 -1.66 -17.91
CA ILE A 16 0.46 -3.04 -17.72
C ILE A 16 -0.68 -3.87 -17.09
N SER A 17 -0.69 -5.19 -17.25
CA SER A 17 -1.71 -6.01 -16.58
C SER A 17 -1.41 -6.18 -15.08
N PRO A 18 -2.43 -6.41 -14.22
CA PRO A 18 -2.24 -6.75 -12.81
C PRO A 18 -1.24 -7.90 -12.60
N GLY A 19 -0.34 -7.73 -11.62
CA GLY A 19 0.73 -8.67 -11.31
C GLY A 19 2.02 -8.46 -12.11
N SER A 20 2.12 -7.35 -12.85
CA SER A 20 3.34 -6.86 -13.52
C SER A 20 4.09 -7.93 -14.32
N GLU A 21 3.34 -8.82 -14.98
CA GLU A 21 3.87 -9.96 -15.76
C GLU A 21 4.86 -10.85 -14.99
N GLY A 22 4.69 -10.94 -13.67
CA GLY A 22 5.51 -11.78 -12.78
C GLY A 22 6.66 -11.03 -12.11
N LEU A 23 6.82 -9.72 -12.33
CA LEU A 23 7.75 -8.91 -11.54
C LEU A 23 7.27 -8.79 -10.09
N ILE A 24 8.20 -8.99 -9.15
CA ILE A 24 7.95 -8.81 -7.72
C ILE A 24 8.97 -7.84 -7.17
N PHE A 25 8.48 -6.77 -6.55
CA PHE A 25 9.30 -5.80 -5.84
C PHE A 25 9.12 -5.96 -4.32
N LEU A 26 10.23 -6.09 -3.60
CA LEU A 26 10.28 -6.07 -2.14
C LEU A 26 10.68 -4.65 -1.69
N PRO A 27 9.80 -3.89 -1.01
CA PRO A 27 10.06 -2.51 -0.60
C PRO A 27 10.88 -2.36 0.70
N THR A 28 11.58 -3.40 1.15
CA THR A 28 12.22 -3.46 2.48
C THR A 28 13.64 -2.89 2.50
N PHE A 29 13.83 -1.63 2.07
CA PHE A 29 15.15 -1.00 1.97
C PHE A 29 15.90 -0.87 3.31
N TYR A 30 15.18 -0.74 4.41
CA TYR A 30 15.71 -0.53 5.76
C TYR A 30 15.43 -1.70 6.71
N GLY A 31 15.17 -2.89 6.17
CA GLY A 31 14.61 -4.02 6.92
C GLY A 31 13.08 -4.04 6.86
N SER A 32 12.50 -5.09 7.45
CA SER A 32 11.05 -5.21 7.65
C SER A 32 10.74 -5.26 9.13
N THR A 33 9.72 -4.51 9.55
CA THR A 33 9.25 -4.45 10.94
C THR A 33 7.88 -5.11 11.12
N ALA A 34 7.09 -5.18 10.06
CA ALA A 34 5.81 -5.86 10.05
C ALA A 34 5.46 -6.25 8.60
N PRO A 35 4.74 -7.36 8.38
CA PRO A 35 4.24 -8.28 9.39
C PRO A 35 5.28 -9.29 9.90
N LEU A 36 6.42 -9.45 9.21
CA LEU A 36 7.54 -10.26 9.68
C LEU A 36 8.73 -9.37 9.99
N ILE A 37 9.26 -9.48 11.21
CA ILE A 37 10.43 -8.72 11.62
C ILE A 37 11.68 -9.39 11.04
N ASP A 38 12.38 -8.67 10.17
CA ASP A 38 13.71 -9.02 9.68
C ASP A 38 14.52 -7.75 9.39
N ASN A 39 15.40 -7.39 10.32
CA ASN A 39 16.29 -6.22 10.21
C ASN A 39 17.34 -6.39 9.10
N SER A 40 17.60 -7.63 8.66
CA SER A 40 18.50 -7.91 7.55
C SER A 40 17.82 -7.73 6.20
N ALA A 41 16.49 -7.74 6.11
CA ALA A 41 15.74 -7.62 4.86
C ALA A 41 16.19 -6.41 4.02
N ARG A 42 16.33 -6.62 2.71
CA ARG A 42 16.74 -5.58 1.76
C ARG A 42 15.81 -5.56 0.56
N GLY A 43 15.64 -4.36 0.01
CA GLY A 43 14.81 -4.19 -1.17
C GLY A 43 15.37 -4.96 -2.37
N GLY A 44 14.48 -5.42 -3.23
CA GLY A 44 14.86 -6.24 -4.37
C GLY A 44 13.77 -6.29 -5.44
N LEU A 45 14.19 -6.44 -6.68
CA LEU A 45 13.31 -6.65 -7.83
C LEU A 45 13.64 -8.01 -8.45
N LEU A 46 12.65 -8.89 -8.51
CA LEU A 46 12.81 -10.25 -9.03
C LEU A 46 11.89 -10.50 -10.22
N GLY A 47 12.32 -11.41 -11.11
CA GLY A 47 11.55 -11.81 -12.29
C GLY A 47 11.84 -10.97 -13.55
N LEU A 48 12.86 -10.12 -13.55
CA LEU A 48 13.23 -9.30 -14.72
C LEU A 48 13.51 -10.16 -15.97
N SER A 49 13.05 -9.66 -17.11
CA SER A 49 13.13 -10.32 -18.42
C SER A 49 13.12 -9.25 -19.52
N LYS A 50 13.58 -9.61 -20.73
CA LYS A 50 13.86 -8.66 -21.82
C LYS A 50 12.67 -7.79 -22.25
N HIS A 51 11.45 -8.30 -22.12
CA HIS A 51 10.23 -7.59 -22.54
C HIS A 51 9.74 -6.55 -21.52
N HIS A 52 10.22 -6.64 -20.27
CA HIS A 52 9.83 -5.71 -19.23
C HIS A 52 10.38 -4.30 -19.52
N THR A 53 9.48 -3.33 -19.47
CA THR A 53 9.77 -1.91 -19.67
C THR A 53 9.80 -1.16 -18.34
N ARG A 54 10.15 0.13 -18.39
CA ARG A 54 10.01 1.03 -17.23
C ARG A 54 8.62 0.97 -16.61
N ALA A 55 7.57 0.88 -17.42
CA ALA A 55 6.19 0.78 -16.94
C ALA A 55 5.94 -0.48 -16.09
N HIS A 56 6.55 -1.61 -16.46
CA HIS A 56 6.45 -2.85 -15.68
C HIS A 56 7.15 -2.72 -14.34
N VAL A 57 8.35 -2.12 -14.32
CA VAL A 57 9.09 -1.88 -13.09
C VAL A 57 8.34 -0.91 -12.17
N THR A 58 7.81 0.20 -12.70
CA THR A 58 6.99 1.13 -11.93
C THR A 58 5.77 0.42 -11.36
N ARG A 59 5.05 -0.39 -12.16
CA ARG A 59 3.90 -1.13 -11.67
C ARG A 59 4.30 -2.11 -10.56
N ALA A 60 5.39 -2.85 -10.73
CA ALA A 60 5.87 -3.80 -9.73
C ALA A 60 6.19 -3.10 -8.40
N ILE A 61 6.74 -1.88 -8.43
CA ILE A 61 6.99 -1.06 -7.23
C ILE A 61 5.67 -0.70 -6.53
N LEU A 62 4.69 -0.15 -7.28
CA LEU A 62 3.38 0.24 -6.76
C LEU A 62 2.61 -0.97 -6.19
N GLU A 63 2.66 -2.10 -6.89
CA GLU A 63 2.06 -3.36 -6.45
C GLU A 63 2.79 -3.91 -5.23
N GLY A 64 4.13 -3.95 -5.21
CA GLY A 64 4.93 -4.47 -4.11
C GLY A 64 4.65 -3.77 -2.78
N ILE A 65 4.59 -2.43 -2.79
CA ILE A 65 4.19 -1.64 -1.60
C ILE A 65 2.78 -2.00 -1.15
N SER A 66 1.85 -2.14 -2.09
CA SER A 66 0.46 -2.52 -1.80
C SER A 66 0.35 -3.95 -1.26
N LEU A 67 1.15 -4.89 -1.75
CA LEU A 67 1.15 -6.28 -1.33
C LEU A 67 1.70 -6.43 0.09
N GLU A 68 2.72 -5.64 0.46
CA GLU A 68 3.21 -5.56 1.84
C GLU A 68 2.13 -5.06 2.80
N ILE A 69 1.43 -3.98 2.42
CA ILE A 69 0.32 -3.44 3.23
C ILE A 69 -0.83 -4.45 3.32
N ARG A 70 -1.20 -5.13 2.22
CA ARG A 70 -2.18 -6.22 2.28
C ARG A 70 -1.76 -7.29 3.29
N TRP A 71 -0.49 -7.66 3.33
CA TRP A 71 -0.01 -8.64 4.29
C TRP A 71 -0.15 -8.16 5.73
N LEU A 72 0.12 -6.88 5.99
CA LEU A 72 -0.15 -6.29 7.29
C LEU A 72 -1.64 -6.34 7.65
N LEU A 73 -2.53 -5.99 6.72
CA LEU A 73 -3.99 -6.04 6.93
C LEU A 73 -4.48 -7.46 7.24
N ASP A 74 -4.06 -8.44 6.42
CA ASP A 74 -4.41 -9.86 6.62
C ASP A 74 -3.87 -10.38 7.97
N THR A 75 -2.69 -9.90 8.40
CA THR A 75 -2.12 -10.24 9.71
C THR A 75 -2.95 -9.66 10.86
N ILE A 76 -3.39 -8.39 10.75
CA ILE A 76 -4.26 -7.73 11.74
C ILE A 76 -5.60 -8.46 11.85
N GLU A 77 -6.21 -8.84 10.73
CA GLU A 77 -7.45 -9.61 10.73
C GLU A 77 -7.28 -11.01 11.33
N GLY A 78 -6.12 -11.65 11.09
CA GLY A 78 -5.75 -12.91 11.74
C GLY A 78 -5.68 -12.82 13.28
N LEU A 79 -5.55 -11.62 13.84
CA LEU A 79 -5.62 -11.35 15.29
C LEU A 79 -7.05 -11.07 15.80
N GLY A 80 -8.06 -11.20 14.94
CA GLY A 80 -9.47 -11.03 15.30
C GLY A 80 -10.03 -9.61 15.14
N VAL A 81 -9.27 -8.69 14.52
CA VAL A 81 -9.73 -7.32 14.26
C VAL A 81 -10.46 -7.28 12.91
N SER A 82 -11.72 -6.80 12.88
CA SER A 82 -12.45 -6.62 11.63
C SER A 82 -12.06 -5.31 10.95
N ILE A 83 -11.55 -5.37 9.71
CA ILE A 83 -11.20 -4.19 8.91
C ILE A 83 -12.29 -3.93 7.87
N ASN A 84 -13.14 -2.94 8.14
CA ASN A 84 -14.28 -2.61 7.25
C ASN A 84 -13.89 -1.72 6.06
N GLU A 85 -12.84 -0.91 6.22
CA GLU A 85 -12.33 0.00 5.20
C GLU A 85 -10.90 0.42 5.50
N VAL A 86 -10.18 0.82 4.45
CA VAL A 86 -8.85 1.44 4.55
C VAL A 86 -8.96 2.89 4.12
N ARG A 87 -8.40 3.82 4.91
CA ARG A 87 -8.36 5.24 4.57
C ARG A 87 -6.94 5.64 4.17
N LEU A 88 -6.76 6.06 2.92
CA LEU A 88 -5.48 6.53 2.40
C LEU A 88 -5.33 8.04 2.64
N VAL A 89 -4.13 8.43 3.08
CA VAL A 89 -3.76 9.82 3.40
C VAL A 89 -2.34 10.12 2.87
N GLY A 90 -1.97 11.40 2.82
CA GLY A 90 -0.64 11.84 2.37
C GLY A 90 -0.45 11.81 0.86
N GLY A 91 0.79 12.01 0.41
CA GLY A 91 1.12 12.22 -1.01
C GLY A 91 0.69 11.07 -1.94
N GLY A 92 0.86 9.82 -1.54
CA GLY A 92 0.41 8.65 -2.32
C GLY A 92 -1.10 8.60 -2.55
N ALA A 93 -1.89 9.12 -1.60
CA ALA A 93 -3.35 9.16 -1.70
C ALA A 93 -3.86 10.17 -2.74
N SER A 94 -2.99 11.04 -3.27
CA SER A 94 -3.36 12.01 -4.31
C SER A 94 -3.56 11.37 -5.68
N ASN A 95 -2.99 10.18 -5.95
CA ASN A 95 -3.06 9.54 -7.25
C ASN A 95 -4.21 8.51 -7.34
N PRO A 96 -5.27 8.77 -8.14
CA PRO A 96 -6.44 7.90 -8.20
C PRO A 96 -6.16 6.49 -8.74
N LEU A 97 -5.19 6.35 -9.64
CA LEU A 97 -4.85 5.06 -10.24
C LEU A 97 -4.20 4.14 -9.22
N TRP A 98 -3.29 4.68 -8.39
CA TRP A 98 -2.68 3.89 -7.33
C TRP A 98 -3.67 3.59 -6.19
N ASN A 99 -4.58 4.52 -5.88
CA ASN A 99 -5.65 4.28 -4.92
C ASN A 99 -6.57 3.11 -5.32
N GLN A 100 -6.95 3.01 -6.60
CA GLN A 100 -7.71 1.87 -7.10
C GLN A 100 -6.88 0.58 -7.04
N MET A 101 -5.59 0.64 -7.37
CA MET A 101 -4.68 -0.51 -7.26
C MET A 101 -4.56 -1.01 -5.81
N HIS A 102 -4.43 -0.12 -4.83
CA HIS A 102 -4.52 -0.45 -3.41
C HIS A 102 -5.84 -1.18 -3.10
N CYS A 103 -6.97 -0.62 -3.54
CA CYS A 103 -8.29 -1.21 -3.32
C CYS A 103 -8.40 -2.63 -3.88
N ASP A 104 -7.94 -2.83 -5.12
CA ASP A 104 -7.96 -4.13 -5.79
C ASP A 104 -7.04 -5.14 -5.10
N ILE A 105 -5.84 -4.72 -4.70
CA ILE A 105 -4.86 -5.59 -4.03
C ILE A 105 -5.33 -5.95 -2.63
N PHE A 106 -5.76 -4.96 -1.83
CA PHE A 106 -6.25 -5.17 -0.48
C PHE A 106 -7.54 -6.02 -0.47
N ASN A 107 -8.27 -6.05 -1.59
CA ASN A 107 -9.60 -6.64 -1.70
C ASN A 107 -10.55 -6.10 -0.60
N ARG A 108 -10.43 -4.81 -0.31
CA ARG A 108 -11.16 -4.10 0.73
C ARG A 108 -11.55 -2.72 0.21
N LYS A 109 -12.66 -2.17 0.71
CA LYS A 109 -13.08 -0.81 0.39
C LYS A 109 -11.99 0.18 0.81
N VAL A 110 -11.61 1.07 -0.10
CA VAL A 110 -10.61 2.11 0.14
C VAL A 110 -11.27 3.47 0.01
N ASN A 111 -10.99 4.37 0.96
CA ASN A 111 -11.40 5.77 0.88
C ASN A 111 -10.18 6.68 0.88
N THR A 112 -10.27 7.81 0.20
CA THR A 112 -9.40 8.97 0.45
C THR A 112 -10.15 9.99 1.28
N ILE A 113 -9.43 10.84 2.01
CA ILE A 113 -10.00 11.94 2.78
C ILE A 113 -9.66 13.29 2.14
N LYS A 114 -10.46 14.32 2.43
CA LYS A 114 -10.26 15.66 1.85
C LYS A 114 -8.99 16.38 2.34
N THR A 115 -8.48 16.01 3.51
CA THR A 115 -7.26 16.60 4.08
C THR A 115 -6.05 15.75 3.73
N SER A 116 -5.01 16.35 3.14
CA SER A 116 -3.73 15.67 2.95
C SER A 116 -2.94 15.56 4.27
N GLU A 117 -3.22 16.45 5.22
CA GLU A 117 -2.48 16.64 6.47
C GLU A 117 -3.15 15.92 7.65
N ALA A 118 -3.17 14.58 7.59
CA ALA A 118 -3.83 13.76 8.61
C ALA A 118 -3.28 14.01 10.03
N SER A 119 -1.95 14.15 10.17
CA SER A 119 -1.30 14.39 11.46
C SER A 119 -1.65 15.75 12.07
N LEU A 120 -1.64 16.82 11.27
CA LEU A 120 -2.05 18.15 11.73
C LEU A 120 -3.54 18.18 12.08
N THR A 121 -4.35 17.50 11.28
CA THR A 121 -5.78 17.34 11.54
C THR A 121 -6.03 16.64 12.89
N GLY A 122 -5.30 15.56 13.16
CA GLY A 122 -5.37 14.85 14.44
C GLY A 122 -4.91 15.71 15.62
N ALA A 123 -3.82 16.47 15.49
CA ALA A 123 -3.37 17.39 16.53
C ALA A 123 -4.40 18.49 16.82
N ALA A 124 -5.02 19.04 15.78
CA ALA A 124 -6.12 19.99 15.92
C ALA A 124 -7.31 19.34 16.64
N MET A 125 -7.73 18.14 16.25
CA MET A 125 -8.81 17.41 16.92
C MET A 125 -8.53 17.25 18.42
N CYS A 126 -7.32 16.86 18.82
CA CYS A 126 -6.94 16.78 20.24
C CYS A 126 -7.09 18.13 20.96
N GLY A 127 -6.59 19.22 20.37
CA GLY A 127 -6.69 20.56 20.96
C GLY A 127 -8.14 21.03 21.07
N PHE A 128 -8.95 20.81 20.05
CA PHE A 128 -10.35 21.22 20.06
C PHE A 128 -11.19 20.39 21.04
N THR A 129 -10.98 19.07 21.13
CA THR A 129 -11.65 18.24 22.15
C THR A 129 -11.33 18.72 23.56
N ALA A 130 -10.08 19.11 23.83
CA ALA A 130 -9.68 19.61 25.15
C ALA A 130 -10.25 21.01 25.47
N LEU A 131 -10.34 21.91 24.49
CA LEU A 131 -10.72 23.32 24.72
C LEU A 131 -12.22 23.61 24.56
N TYR A 132 -12.92 22.89 23.69
CA TYR A 132 -14.30 23.20 23.29
C TYR A 132 -15.33 22.18 23.75
N GLN A 133 -14.96 21.36 24.75
CA GLN A 133 -15.85 20.39 25.40
C GLN A 133 -16.58 19.47 24.42
N TRP A 134 -15.90 19.01 23.36
CA TRP A 134 -16.46 17.90 22.60
C TRP A 134 -16.52 16.66 23.47
N GLU A 135 -17.63 15.92 23.38
CA GLU A 135 -17.88 14.77 24.25
C GLU A 135 -16.81 13.69 24.07
N ASP A 136 -16.38 13.46 22.83
CA ASP A 136 -15.37 12.47 22.48
C ASP A 136 -14.66 12.77 21.15
N PHE A 137 -13.78 11.86 20.74
CA PHE A 137 -13.08 11.93 19.45
C PHE A 137 -13.97 11.59 18.24
N ASN A 138 -15.14 10.96 18.44
CA ASN A 138 -16.07 10.69 17.34
C ASN A 138 -16.65 12.02 16.83
N GLN A 139 -17.08 12.90 17.75
CA GLN A 139 -17.54 14.23 17.39
C GLN A 139 -16.46 15.05 16.66
N ALA A 140 -15.20 14.96 17.13
CA ALA A 140 -14.06 15.58 16.44
C ALA A 140 -13.90 15.03 15.02
N THR A 141 -13.97 13.71 14.87
CA THR A 141 -13.80 13.01 13.58
C THR A 141 -14.88 13.41 12.59
N GLU A 142 -16.15 13.49 13.01
CA GLU A 142 -17.25 13.91 12.16
C GLU A 142 -17.09 15.32 11.61
N LYS A 143 -16.49 16.23 12.40
CA LYS A 143 -16.27 17.62 11.99
C LYS A 143 -15.07 17.76 11.06
N PHE A 144 -13.96 17.09 11.35
CA PHE A 144 -12.67 17.31 10.69
C PHE A 144 -12.41 16.36 9.52
N VAL A 145 -12.89 15.11 9.61
CA VAL A 145 -12.56 14.07 8.62
C VAL A 145 -13.71 13.90 7.65
N LYS A 146 -13.50 14.31 6.41
CA LYS A 146 -14.45 14.13 5.30
C LYS A 146 -13.88 13.20 4.26
N ILE A 147 -14.66 12.18 3.88
CA ILE A 147 -14.32 11.32 2.74
C ILE A 147 -14.33 12.18 1.46
N SER A 148 -13.33 11.98 0.62
CA SER A 148 -13.18 12.62 -0.68
C SER A 148 -13.65 11.69 -1.80
N GLN A 149 -13.07 10.49 -1.89
CA GLN A 149 -13.40 9.47 -2.89
C GLN A 149 -13.49 8.09 -2.23
N THR A 150 -14.37 7.24 -2.75
CA THR A 150 -14.49 5.82 -2.35
C THR A 150 -14.15 4.94 -3.55
N TYR A 151 -13.35 3.90 -3.33
CA TYR A 151 -12.96 2.89 -4.31
C TYR A 151 -13.49 1.52 -3.86
N GLN A 152 -13.92 0.70 -4.82
CA GLN A 152 -14.39 -0.65 -4.59
C GLN A 152 -13.50 -1.65 -5.32
N PRO A 153 -13.23 -2.84 -4.74
CA PRO A 153 -12.38 -3.83 -5.39
C PRO A 153 -12.97 -4.28 -6.72
N ASN A 154 -12.15 -4.29 -7.77
CA ASN A 154 -12.53 -4.83 -9.06
C ASN A 154 -12.41 -6.37 -9.06
N PRO A 155 -13.51 -7.13 -9.25
CA PRO A 155 -13.47 -8.59 -9.24
C PRO A 155 -12.59 -9.18 -10.36
N LEU A 156 -12.42 -8.46 -11.48
CA LEU A 156 -11.60 -8.92 -12.61
C LEU A 156 -10.12 -9.02 -12.26
N HIS A 157 -9.64 -8.23 -11.30
CA HIS A 157 -8.23 -8.21 -10.90
C HIS A 157 -7.90 -9.20 -9.78
N GLN A 158 -8.92 -9.72 -9.07
CA GLN A 158 -8.74 -10.48 -7.83
C GLN A 158 -7.87 -11.73 -8.01
N ASN A 159 -8.12 -12.51 -9.07
CA ASN A 159 -7.33 -13.71 -9.32
C ASN A 159 -5.85 -13.40 -9.54
N ALA A 160 -5.53 -12.33 -10.28
CA ALA A 160 -4.16 -11.93 -10.54
C ALA A 160 -3.45 -11.45 -9.28
N TYR A 161 -4.09 -10.57 -8.49
CA TYR A 161 -3.50 -10.06 -7.27
C TYR A 161 -3.39 -11.10 -6.16
N ASN A 162 -4.33 -12.05 -6.06
CA ASN A 162 -4.20 -13.16 -5.11
C ASN A 162 -2.98 -14.04 -5.43
N LYS A 163 -2.71 -14.32 -6.71
CA LYS A 163 -1.49 -15.03 -7.12
C LYS A 163 -0.23 -14.23 -6.82
N ALA A 164 -0.22 -12.94 -7.18
CA ALA A 164 0.90 -12.05 -6.90
C ALA A 164 1.20 -11.96 -5.39
N TYR A 165 0.15 -11.89 -4.56
CA TYR A 165 0.25 -11.86 -3.11
C TYR A 165 0.88 -13.13 -2.51
N GLU A 166 0.44 -14.30 -2.95
CA GLU A 166 1.04 -15.56 -2.48
C GLU A 166 2.50 -15.70 -2.92
N HIS A 167 2.84 -15.25 -4.14
CA HIS A 167 4.23 -15.23 -4.59
C HIS A 167 5.08 -14.23 -3.80
N TYR A 168 4.58 -13.02 -3.53
CA TYR A 168 5.23 -12.00 -2.72
C TYR A 168 5.58 -12.54 -1.33
N LYS A 169 4.58 -13.09 -0.62
CA LYS A 169 4.76 -13.70 0.71
C LYS A 169 5.80 -14.81 0.68
N ARG A 170 5.63 -15.78 -0.23
CA ARG A 170 6.52 -16.94 -0.32
C ARG A 170 7.95 -16.51 -0.58
N LEU A 171 8.15 -15.53 -1.48
CA LEU A 171 9.47 -15.00 -1.77
C LEU A 171 10.11 -14.38 -0.53
N PHE A 172 9.42 -13.44 0.12
CA PHE A 172 9.94 -12.78 1.32
C PHE A 172 10.29 -13.78 2.42
N VAL A 173 9.38 -14.71 2.72
CA VAL A 173 9.58 -15.76 3.73
C VAL A 173 10.78 -16.63 3.40
N THR A 174 10.98 -16.99 2.13
CA THR A 174 12.11 -17.83 1.72
C THR A 174 13.42 -17.09 1.92
N LEU A 175 13.51 -15.85 1.42
CA LEU A 175 14.73 -15.04 1.56
C LEU A 175 15.12 -14.81 3.02
N SER A 176 14.12 -14.57 3.88
CA SER A 176 14.34 -14.37 5.31
C SER A 176 14.78 -15.67 6.00
N LYS A 177 14.05 -16.77 5.82
CA LYS A 177 14.34 -18.07 6.47
C LYS A 177 15.71 -18.63 6.08
N GLU A 178 16.08 -18.51 4.81
CA GLU A 178 17.36 -18.98 4.28
C GLU A 178 18.51 -17.99 4.53
N ASN A 179 18.27 -16.89 5.27
CA ASN A 179 19.24 -15.84 5.58
C ASN A 179 19.87 -15.18 4.33
N LEU A 180 19.15 -15.17 3.21
CA LEU A 180 19.64 -14.67 1.92
C LEU A 180 19.68 -13.14 1.83
N PHE A 181 19.07 -12.43 2.78
CA PHE A 181 19.22 -10.98 2.92
C PHE A 181 20.51 -10.55 3.61
N ARG A 182 21.19 -11.46 4.31
CA ARG A 182 22.42 -11.14 5.04
C ARG A 182 23.55 -10.87 4.05
N ARG A 183 24.37 -9.86 4.34
CA ARG A 183 25.58 -9.58 3.58
C ARG A 183 26.60 -10.70 3.84
N VAL A 184 27.25 -11.15 2.78
CA VAL A 184 28.41 -12.05 2.83
C VAL A 184 29.67 -11.23 3.11
#